data_AF-A0A526XMY4-F1
#
_entry.id   AF-A0A526XMY4-F1
#
_cell.length_a   1.000
_cell.length_b   1.000
_cell.length_c   1.000
_cell.angle_alpha   90.00
_cell.angle_beta   90.00
_cell.angle_gamma   90.00
#
_symmetry.space_group_name_H-M   'P 1'
#
loop_
_entity.id
_entity.type
_entity.pdbx_description
1 polymer ?
#
loop_
_entity_poly.entity_id
_entity_poly.type
_entity_poly.pdbx_seq_one_letter_code
_entity_poly.pdbx_strand_id
1 'polypeptide(L)' 'IRAAAGLGVAPDQPDPDHYSARFAHCDVLVLGGGAAGVAAALAAAETGVRVILADEQVDFGGSLRFESGARIDGQDG' A
#
# COMPACT_ATOMS: atom_id res chain seq x y z
N ILE A 1 -27.74 9.24 12.49
CA ILE A 1 -27.69 7.76 12.31
C ILE A 1 -28.12 7.30 10.89
N ARG A 2 -28.72 8.14 10.01
CA ARG A 2 -29.01 7.75 8.61
C ARG A 2 -27.92 8.06 7.56
N ALA A 3 -26.90 8.85 7.89
CA ALA A 3 -25.89 9.31 6.92
C ALA A 3 -24.92 8.21 6.41
N ALA A 4 -24.92 7.03 7.04
CA ALA A 4 -23.99 5.94 6.71
C ALA A 4 -24.70 4.59 6.55
N ALA A 5 -25.96 4.57 6.13
CA ALA A 5 -26.70 3.33 5.86
C ALA A 5 -26.28 2.63 4.54
N GLY A 6 -25.10 2.96 4.00
CA GLY A 6 -24.58 2.38 2.76
C GLY A 6 -25.17 2.92 1.46
N LEU A 7 -26.05 3.93 1.52
CA LEU A 7 -26.60 4.59 0.33
C LEU A 7 -25.81 5.87 0.02
N GLY A 8 -24.80 5.76 -0.85
CA GLY A 8 -24.09 6.91 -1.40
C GLY A 8 -24.97 7.73 -2.34
N VAL A 9 -24.63 9.01 -2.54
CA VAL A 9 -25.27 9.89 -3.54
C VAL A 9 -24.30 10.04 -4.70
N ALA A 10 -24.73 9.66 -5.91
CA ALA A 10 -23.93 9.84 -7.11
C ALA A 10 -23.90 11.32 -7.54
N PRO A 11 -22.78 11.82 -8.10
CA PRO A 11 -22.73 13.15 -8.68
C PRO A 11 -23.68 13.27 -9.89
N ASP A 12 -24.22 14.46 -10.10
CA ASP A 12 -25.11 14.81 -11.21
C ASP A 12 -24.38 15.42 -12.41
N GLN A 13 -23.10 15.76 -12.23
CA GLN A 13 -22.22 16.32 -13.24
C GLN A 13 -21.20 15.29 -13.74
N PRO A 14 -20.73 15.43 -14.99
CA PRO A 14 -19.60 14.64 -15.49
C PRO A 14 -18.36 14.84 -14.62
N ASP A 15 -17.60 13.77 -14.42
CA ASP A 15 -16.28 13.85 -13.77
C ASP A 15 -15.33 14.68 -14.67
N PRO A 16 -14.76 15.80 -14.17
CA PRO A 16 -13.84 16.63 -14.96
C PRO A 16 -12.44 16.03 -15.07
N ASP A 17 -12.12 15.00 -14.30
CA ASP A 17 -10.77 14.47 -14.21
C ASP A 17 -10.42 13.55 -15.39
N HIS A 18 -9.16 13.62 -15.80
CA HIS A 18 -8.59 12.76 -16.82
C HIS A 18 -7.69 11.71 -16.16
N TYR A 19 -8.13 10.46 -16.24
CA TYR A 19 -7.39 9.33 -15.71
C TYR A 19 -6.47 8.74 -16.78
N SER A 20 -5.26 8.37 -16.38
CA SER A 20 -4.29 7.72 -17.25
C SER A 20 -3.94 6.33 -16.72
N ALA A 21 -3.68 5.41 -17.63
CA ALA A 21 -3.15 4.09 -17.29
C ALA A 21 -1.63 4.09 -17.41
N ARG A 22 -0.97 3.32 -16.54
CA ARG A 22 0.45 2.99 -16.67
C ARG A 22 0.61 1.48 -16.76
N PHE A 23 1.50 1.04 -17.64
CA PHE A 23 1.83 -0.37 -17.82
C PHE A 23 3.30 -0.55 -17.47
N ALA A 24 3.58 -1.44 -16.53
CA ALA A 24 4.94 -1.76 -16.09
C ALA A 24 5.07 -3.26 -15.89
N HIS A 25 6.25 -3.80 -16.21
CA HIS A 25 6.62 -5.17 -15.89
C HIS A 25 7.54 -5.18 -14.67
N CYS A 26 7.32 -6.14 -13.79
CA CYS A 26 8.22 -6.49 -12.70
C CYS A 26 8.45 -7.99 -12.74
N ASP A 27 9.54 -8.43 -12.12
CA ASP A 27 9.81 -9.86 -11.94
C ASP A 27 9.07 -10.35 -10.68
N VAL A 28 8.90 -9.46 -9.69
CA VAL A 28 8.12 -9.69 -8.46
C VAL A 28 7.21 -8.50 -8.16
N LEU A 29 5.93 -8.77 -7.90
CA LEU A 29 4.94 -7.82 -7.38
C LEU A 29 4.58 -8.19 -5.93
N VAL A 30 4.79 -7.26 -5.00
CA VAL A 30 4.39 -7.39 -3.59
C VAL A 30 3.22 -6.46 -3.31
N LEU A 31 2.14 -7.02 -2.76
CA LEU A 31 0.94 -6.29 -2.36
C LEU A 31 0.85 -6.21 -0.84
N GLY A 32 0.74 -5.00 -0.32
CA GLY A 32 0.81 -4.68 1.11
C GLY A 32 2.24 -4.35 1.54
N GLY A 33 2.44 -3.15 2.07
CA GLY A 33 3.67 -2.60 2.63
C GLY A 33 3.71 -2.65 4.15
N GLY A 34 3.07 -3.62 4.77
CA GLY A 34 3.32 -3.98 6.17
C GLY A 34 4.71 -4.60 6.38
N ALA A 35 5.07 -4.93 7.62
CA ALA A 35 6.38 -5.50 7.96
C ALA A 35 6.76 -6.70 7.05
N ALA A 36 5.85 -7.64 6.86
CA ALA A 36 6.07 -8.81 6.00
C ALA A 36 6.28 -8.43 4.52
N GLY A 37 5.52 -7.46 4.01
CA GLY A 37 5.60 -7.02 2.63
C GLY A 37 6.87 -6.25 2.32
N VAL A 38 7.28 -5.36 3.22
CA VAL A 38 8.56 -4.64 3.10
C VAL A 38 9.73 -5.63 3.15
N ALA A 39 9.72 -6.58 4.09
CA ALA A 39 10.76 -7.60 4.18
C ALA A 39 10.83 -8.48 2.92
N ALA A 40 9.68 -8.91 2.39
CA ALA A 40 9.61 -9.69 1.16
C ALA A 40 10.11 -8.90 -0.07
N ALA A 41 9.70 -7.63 -0.18
CA ALA A 41 10.15 -6.76 -1.27
C ALA A 41 11.65 -6.50 -1.21
N LEU A 42 12.21 -6.27 -0.02
CA LEU A 42 13.64 -6.10 0.20
C LEU A 42 14.41 -7.35 -0.19
N ALA A 43 14.02 -8.52 0.34
CA ALA A 43 14.69 -9.79 0.05
C ALA A 43 14.66 -10.11 -1.46
N ALA A 44 13.56 -9.82 -2.16
CA ALA A 44 13.50 -9.95 -3.60
C ALA A 44 14.43 -8.95 -4.30
N ALA A 45 14.42 -7.67 -3.91
CA ALA A 45 15.24 -6.63 -4.52
C ALA A 45 16.74 -6.89 -4.35
N GLU A 46 17.18 -7.50 -3.24
CA GLU A 46 18.57 -7.90 -3.00
C GLU A 46 19.09 -8.94 -3.99
N THR A 47 18.20 -9.69 -4.66
CA THR A 47 18.58 -10.60 -5.76
C THR A 47 18.85 -9.87 -7.08
N GLY A 48 18.61 -8.55 -7.14
CA GLY A 48 18.82 -7.70 -8.31
C GLY A 48 17.66 -7.69 -9.31
N VAL A 49 16.54 -8.34 -9.01
CA VAL A 49 15.34 -8.35 -9.86
C VAL A 49 14.51 -7.07 -9.69
N ARG A 50 13.64 -6.78 -10.66
CA ARG A 50 12.74 -5.62 -10.58
C ARG A 50 11.54 -5.97 -9.70
N VAL A 51 11.41 -5.21 -8.61
CA VAL A 51 10.32 -5.35 -7.64
C VAL A 51 9.40 -4.14 -7.69
N ILE A 52 8.09 -4.39 -7.69
CA ILE A 52 7.09 -3.36 -7.40
C ILE A 52 6.46 -3.70 -6.05
N LEU A 53 6.48 -2.75 -5.11
CA LEU A 53 5.75 -2.81 -3.85
C LEU A 53 4.58 -1.81 -3.93
N ALA A 54 3.36 -2.27 -3.69
CA ALA A 54 2.16 -1.45 -3.68
C ALA A 54 1.40 -1.61 -2.36
N ASP A 55 0.95 -0.50 -1.80
CA ASP A 55 0.10 -0.44 -0.61
C ASP A 55 -1.03 0.58 -0.83
N GLU A 56 -2.17 0.38 -0.18
CA GLU A 56 -3.33 1.27 -0.27
C GLU A 56 -3.23 2.49 0.68
N GLN A 57 -2.40 2.38 1.71
CA GLN A 57 -2.19 3.39 2.73
C GLN A 57 -1.18 4.42 2.25
N VAL A 58 -1.22 5.61 2.87
CA VAL A 58 -0.34 6.74 2.54
C VAL A 58 1.12 6.41 2.82
N ASP A 59 1.42 5.68 3.91
CA ASP A 59 2.77 5.24 4.21
C ASP A 59 2.84 3.77 4.61
N PHE A 60 3.96 3.15 4.28
CA PHE A 60 4.28 1.77 4.65
C PHE A 60 4.40 1.57 6.16
N GLY A 61 4.37 0.30 6.57
CA GLY A 61 4.39 -0.17 7.95
C GLY A 61 3.15 -0.98 8.31
N GLY A 62 2.02 -0.75 7.64
CA GLY A 62 0.78 -1.48 7.92
C GLY A 62 0.39 -1.41 9.40
N SER A 63 0.08 -2.55 10.02
CA SER A 63 -0.27 -2.62 11.45
C SER A 63 0.87 -2.20 12.38
N LEU A 64 2.13 -2.30 11.94
CA LEU A 64 3.32 -1.97 12.75
C LEU A 64 3.28 -0.53 13.24
N ARG A 65 2.68 0.37 12.46
CA ARG A 65 2.53 1.81 12.79
C ARG A 65 1.69 2.07 14.03
N PHE A 66 0.92 1.08 14.47
CA PHE A 66 0.01 1.17 15.62
C PHE A 66 0.43 0.24 16.75
N GLU A 67 1.52 -0.51 16.57
CA GLU A 67 2.04 -1.41 17.57
C GLU A 67 2.97 -0.66 18.53
N SER A 68 2.85 -0.95 19.83
CA SER A 68 3.68 -0.32 20.86
C SER A 68 4.82 -1.24 21.24
N GLY A 69 6.06 -0.72 21.21
CA GLY A 69 7.24 -1.50 21.62
C GLY A 69 7.72 -2.51 20.58
N ALA A 70 7.29 -2.37 19.32
CA ALA A 70 7.86 -3.11 18.22
C ALA A 70 9.37 -2.80 18.10
N ARG A 71 10.16 -3.82 17.75
CA ARG A 71 11.60 -3.68 17.52
C ARG A 71 11.99 -4.26 16.18
N ILE A 72 12.78 -3.51 15.42
CA ILE A 72 13.31 -3.87 14.11
C ILE A 72 14.83 -3.76 14.19
N ASP A 73 15.54 -4.87 13.97
CA ASP A 73 17.01 -4.92 14.08
C ASP A 73 17.57 -4.32 15.38
N GLY A 74 16.81 -4.47 16.47
CA GLY A 74 17.16 -3.95 17.79
C GLY A 74 16.88 -2.46 18.00
N GLN A 75 16.34 -1.76 16.99
CA GLN A 75 15.87 -0.39 17.09
C GLN A 75 14.37 -0.35 17.38
N ASP A 76 13.90 0.69 18.06
CA ASP A 76 12.48 0.88 18.30
C ASP A 76 11.78 1.29 16.99
N GLY A 77 10.62 0.68 16.72
CA GLY A 77 9.82 0.84 15.50
C GLY A 77 8.77 1.93 15.57
#